data_AF-U9UVF8-F1
#
_entry.id   AF-U9UVF8-F1
#
_cell.length_a   1.000
_cell.length_b   1.000
_cell.length_c   1.000
_cell.angle_alpha   90.00
_cell.angle_beta   90.00
_cell.angle_gamma   90.00
#
_symmetry.space_group_name_H-M   'P 1'
#
loop_
_entity.id
_entity.type
_entity.pdbx_description
1 polymer ?
#
loop_
_entity_poly.entity_id
_entity_poly.type
_entity_poly.pdbx_seq_one_letter_code
_entity_poly.pdbx_strand_id
1 'polypeptide(L)'
;MRDQKIKLWKKFEETFPNGMKKTSFMGRLANCSNIKYRDNIGGFCLTGNDYGYIPFESLIAIARNTFLQKDQLNSVLQKIDALKRHLRRDYYERELVVNADGTTKHDSCISHCLPYAFGNCLENHNSRCSECDQFFEFFEFMHLHIKKDQIAILEKNKKHLQYYLAHSTQKIYLNSQFKATLASLDED
;
A
#
# COMPACT_ATOMS: atom_id res chain seq x y z
N MET A 1 -6.08 39.95 23.66
CA MET A 1 -6.06 39.20 22.37
C MET A 1 -4.68 38.80 21.86
N ARG A 2 -3.56 39.42 22.30
CA ARG A 2 -2.19 39.03 21.88
C ARG A 2 -1.65 37.80 22.63
N ASP A 3 -2.08 37.57 23.87
CA ASP A 3 -1.60 36.47 24.73
C ASP A 3 -2.15 35.07 24.42
N GLN A 4 -3.34 34.97 23.80
CA GLN A 4 -3.89 33.67 23.42
C GLN A 4 -3.12 33.05 22.24
N LYS A 5 -2.63 33.88 21.30
CA LYS A 5 -1.79 33.43 20.18
C LYS A 5 -0.45 32.91 20.67
N ILE A 6 0.20 33.58 21.62
CA ILE A 6 1.50 33.16 22.19
C ILE A 6 1.35 31.87 23.01
N LYS A 7 0.25 31.71 23.77
CA LYS A 7 -0.08 30.45 24.47
C LYS A 7 -0.34 29.28 23.52
N LEU A 8 -1.00 29.52 22.38
CA LEU A 8 -1.20 28.52 21.33
C LEU A 8 0.12 28.13 20.64
N TRP A 9 1.01 29.09 20.38
CA TRP A 9 2.32 28.85 19.78
C TRP A 9 3.24 28.00 20.68
N LYS A 10 3.30 28.27 21.99
CA LYS A 10 4.07 27.43 22.93
C LYS A 10 3.56 25.99 23.03
N LYS A 11 2.27 25.75 22.77
CA LYS A 11 1.64 24.43 22.82
C LYS A 11 1.96 23.54 21.61
N PHE A 12 2.34 24.14 20.48
CA PHE A 12 2.81 23.42 19.27
C PHE A 12 4.34 23.22 19.23
N GLU A 13 5.09 23.85 20.15
CA GLU A 13 6.55 23.78 20.25
C GLU A 13 7.08 22.71 21.21
N GLU A 14 6.22 21.98 21.94
CA GLU A 14 6.69 20.95 22.87
C GLU A 14 7.52 19.90 22.12
N THR A 15 8.79 19.86 22.53
CA THR A 15 9.88 19.17 21.85
C THR A 15 10.07 17.84 22.56
N PHE A 16 10.04 16.72 21.83
CA PHE A 16 10.44 15.44 22.42
C PHE A 16 11.93 15.50 22.84
N PRO A 17 12.41 14.66 23.78
CA PRO A 17 13.77 14.73 24.32
C PRO A 17 14.91 14.69 23.30
N ASN A 18 14.60 14.34 22.04
CA ASN A 18 15.52 14.31 20.91
C ASN A 18 15.50 15.57 20.01
N GLY A 19 14.77 16.63 20.38
CA GLY A 19 14.86 17.93 19.72
C GLY A 19 13.92 18.19 18.52
N MET A 20 12.98 17.31 18.20
CA MET A 20 12.07 17.50 17.05
C MET A 20 10.79 18.29 17.39
N LYS A 21 10.47 19.31 16.57
CA LYS A 21 9.20 20.08 16.57
C LYS A 21 8.31 19.68 15.38
N LYS A 22 7.02 19.45 15.62
CA LYS A 22 6.00 19.11 14.60
C LYS A 22 5.18 20.38 14.30
N THR A 23 4.91 20.73 13.03
CA THR A 23 3.69 21.43 12.53
C THR A 23 3.69 22.79 11.76
N SER A 24 4.78 23.45 11.32
CA SER A 24 4.62 24.53 10.29
C SER A 24 4.83 24.05 8.84
N PHE A 25 5.53 22.93 8.68
CA PHE A 25 5.86 22.32 7.39
C PHE A 25 4.63 21.70 6.67
N MET A 26 3.74 21.03 7.42
CA MET A 26 2.48 20.49 6.86
C MET A 26 1.54 21.61 6.37
N GLY A 27 1.55 22.78 7.03
CA GLY A 27 0.71 23.92 6.65
C GLY A 27 1.18 24.67 5.40
N ARG A 28 2.50 24.69 5.11
CA ARG A 28 3.02 25.24 3.85
C ARG A 28 2.86 24.27 2.68
N LEU A 29 2.82 22.96 2.94
CA LEU A 29 2.45 21.92 1.96
C LEU A 29 0.97 21.98 1.57
N ALA A 30 0.10 22.47 2.46
CA ALA A 30 -1.31 22.69 2.18
C ALA A 30 -1.57 23.83 1.17
N ASN A 31 -0.61 24.74 0.97
CA ASN A 31 -0.81 25.97 0.18
C ASN A 31 0.26 26.22 -0.92
N CYS A 32 1.11 25.26 -1.31
CA CYS A 32 2.11 25.50 -2.36
C CYS A 32 2.44 24.29 -3.24
N SER A 33 2.19 24.47 -4.53
CA SER A 33 1.85 23.49 -5.57
C SER A 33 3.04 22.79 -6.27
N ASN A 34 4.29 23.12 -5.95
CA ASN A 34 5.48 22.59 -6.65
C ASN A 34 6.40 21.66 -5.82
N ILE A 35 6.01 21.27 -4.60
CA ILE A 35 6.91 20.56 -3.67
C ILE A 35 6.29 19.21 -3.25
N LYS A 36 6.83 18.12 -3.81
CA LYS A 36 6.50 16.73 -3.47
C LYS A 36 7.11 16.35 -2.12
N TYR A 37 6.29 15.88 -1.18
CA TYR A 37 6.80 15.17 0.00
C TYR A 37 7.48 13.86 -0.44
N ARG A 38 8.81 13.83 -0.39
CA ARG A 38 9.66 12.65 -0.61
C ARG A 38 10.34 12.26 0.71
N ASP A 39 9.63 11.49 1.53
CA ASP A 39 10.30 10.48 2.38
C ASP A 39 10.37 9.11 1.70
N ASN A 40 9.71 8.98 0.54
CA ASN A 40 9.63 7.74 -0.21
C ASN A 40 10.57 7.77 -1.42
N ILE A 41 11.87 7.63 -1.16
CA ILE A 41 12.74 6.98 -2.15
C ILE A 41 12.18 5.56 -2.31
N GLY A 42 11.68 5.27 -3.52
CA GLY A 42 10.79 4.17 -3.85
C GLY A 42 11.38 2.78 -3.56
N GLY A 43 11.24 2.34 -2.31
CA GLY A 43 11.69 1.05 -1.80
C GLY A 43 12.17 1.08 -0.35
N PHE A 44 12.44 2.28 0.20
CA PHE A 44 13.09 2.46 1.51
C PHE A 44 12.20 3.08 2.60
N CYS A 45 10.88 3.10 2.43
CA CYS A 45 10.03 3.31 3.61
C CYS A 45 10.06 2.06 4.47
N LEU A 46 10.07 2.22 5.80
CA LEU A 46 9.95 1.11 6.74
C LEU A 46 8.79 0.18 6.32
N THR A 47 7.68 0.75 5.87
CA THR A 47 6.55 -0.03 5.36
C THR A 47 6.89 -0.89 4.13
N GLY A 48 7.59 -0.33 3.15
CA GLY A 48 7.99 -1.05 1.94
C GLY A 48 9.05 -2.12 2.23
N ASN A 49 9.94 -1.86 3.19
CA ASN A 49 10.92 -2.83 3.63
C ASN A 49 10.26 -3.98 4.43
N ASP A 50 9.50 -3.65 5.48
CA ASP A 50 8.97 -4.60 6.47
C ASP A 50 7.77 -5.40 5.96
N TYR A 51 6.99 -4.81 5.05
CA TYR A 51 5.77 -5.40 4.53
C TYR A 51 5.81 -5.68 3.02
N GLY A 52 6.76 -5.12 2.29
CA GLY A 52 6.88 -5.28 0.84
C GLY A 52 8.16 -5.93 0.34
N TYR A 53 9.23 -6.03 1.15
CA TYR A 53 10.49 -6.67 0.77
C TYR A 53 10.76 -7.93 1.62
N ILE A 54 10.81 -7.76 2.94
CA ILE A 54 11.05 -8.85 3.91
C ILE A 54 10.10 -10.04 3.70
N PRO A 55 8.79 -9.86 3.47
CA PRO A 55 7.90 -10.98 3.25
C PRO A 55 8.24 -11.78 1.99
N PHE A 56 8.69 -11.14 0.91
CA PHE A 56 9.10 -11.87 -0.31
C PHE A 56 10.41 -12.62 -0.12
N GLU A 57 11.39 -12.05 0.57
CA GLU A 57 12.61 -12.78 0.91
C GLU A 57 12.30 -14.00 1.78
N SER A 58 11.35 -13.85 2.71
CA SER A 58 10.86 -14.97 3.52
C SER A 58 10.12 -16.03 2.66
N LEU A 59 9.29 -15.63 1.69
CA LEU A 59 8.65 -16.56 0.76
C LEU A 59 9.67 -17.32 -0.11
N ILE A 60 10.72 -16.66 -0.58
CA ILE A 60 11.82 -17.30 -1.33
C ILE A 60 12.53 -18.32 -0.45
N ALA A 61 12.80 -17.98 0.81
CA ALA A 61 13.41 -18.92 1.76
C ALA A 61 12.52 -20.14 2.03
N ILE A 62 11.22 -19.93 2.24
CA ILE A 62 10.23 -21.02 2.40
C ILE A 62 10.23 -21.92 1.16
N ALA A 63 10.18 -21.33 -0.05
CA ALA A 63 10.19 -22.09 -1.30
C ALA A 63 11.45 -22.95 -1.44
N ARG A 64 12.64 -22.38 -1.19
CA ARG A 64 13.92 -23.11 -1.24
C ARG A 64 14.00 -24.25 -0.23
N ASN A 65 13.40 -24.08 0.95
CA ASN A 65 13.37 -25.11 1.99
C ASN A 65 12.33 -26.21 1.73
N THR A 66 11.30 -25.93 0.93
CA THR A 66 10.17 -26.84 0.68
C THR A 66 10.35 -27.64 -0.60
N PHE A 67 10.77 -26.99 -1.69
CA PHE A 67 10.84 -27.59 -3.02
C PHE A 67 12.29 -27.97 -3.37
N LEU A 68 12.61 -29.26 -3.23
CA LEU A 68 13.94 -29.80 -3.54
C LEU A 68 14.14 -30.06 -5.04
N GLN A 69 13.06 -30.35 -5.77
CA GLN A 69 13.13 -30.56 -7.22
C GLN A 69 13.27 -29.21 -7.93
N LYS A 70 14.29 -29.11 -8.78
CA LYS A 70 14.67 -27.86 -9.46
C LYS A 70 13.53 -27.26 -10.28
N ASP A 71 12.78 -28.07 -11.02
CA ASP A 71 11.71 -27.57 -11.89
C ASP A 71 10.52 -27.03 -11.08
N GLN A 72 10.16 -27.71 -9.99
CA GLN A 72 9.13 -27.25 -9.06
C GLN A 72 9.56 -25.95 -8.36
N LEU A 73 10.80 -25.89 -7.86
CA LEU A 73 11.34 -24.69 -7.24
C LEU A 73 11.32 -23.51 -8.21
N ASN A 74 11.78 -23.71 -9.44
CA ASN A 74 11.78 -22.66 -10.47
C ASN A 74 10.36 -22.17 -10.77
N SER A 75 9.39 -23.08 -10.88
CA SER A 75 7.98 -22.71 -11.09
C SER A 75 7.45 -21.85 -9.94
N VAL A 76 7.76 -22.21 -8.68
CA VAL A 76 7.33 -21.44 -7.50
C VAL A 76 8.01 -20.08 -7.43
N LEU A 77 9.31 -20.00 -7.74
CA LEU A 77 10.04 -18.72 -7.79
C LEU A 77 9.48 -17.81 -8.88
N GLN A 78 9.09 -18.34 -10.04
CA GLN A 78 8.41 -17.56 -11.08
C GLN A 78 7.07 -17.01 -10.60
N LYS A 79 6.28 -17.79 -9.84
CA LYS A 79 5.04 -17.29 -9.22
C LYS A 79 5.31 -16.18 -8.21
N ILE A 80 6.34 -16.33 -7.37
CA ILE A 80 6.75 -15.29 -6.41
C ILE A 80 7.15 -14.01 -7.15
N ASP A 81 7.92 -14.11 -8.24
CA ASP A 81 8.30 -12.97 -9.05
C ASP A 81 7.11 -12.31 -9.75
N ALA A 82 6.16 -13.10 -10.25
CA ALA A 82 4.92 -12.58 -10.84
C ALA A 82 4.12 -11.77 -9.80
N LEU A 83 3.93 -12.33 -8.60
CA LEU A 83 3.29 -11.62 -7.49
C LEU A 83 4.02 -10.33 -7.13
N LYS A 84 5.35 -10.38 -7.02
CA LYS A 84 6.17 -9.21 -6.73
C LYS A 84 6.05 -8.12 -7.79
N ARG A 85 5.89 -8.48 -9.07
CA ARG A 85 5.65 -7.54 -10.17
C ARG A 85 4.25 -6.94 -10.12
N HIS A 86 3.23 -7.75 -9.88
CA HIS A 86 1.85 -7.28 -9.74
C HIS A 86 1.71 -6.31 -8.55
N LEU A 87 2.24 -6.70 -7.39
CA LEU A 87 2.28 -5.90 -6.16
C LEU A 87 3.21 -4.68 -6.26
N ARG A 88 4.06 -4.60 -7.28
CA ARG A 88 4.92 -3.44 -7.47
C ARG A 88 4.08 -2.23 -7.85
N ARG A 89 4.57 -1.12 -7.33
CA ARG A 89 3.95 0.19 -7.34
C ARG A 89 3.48 0.70 -8.71
N ASP A 90 3.91 0.14 -9.82
CA ASP A 90 3.53 0.65 -11.15
C ASP A 90 2.44 -0.19 -11.84
N TYR A 91 2.09 -1.37 -11.31
CA TYR A 91 1.11 -2.29 -11.91
C TYR A 91 -0.21 -2.25 -11.17
N TYR A 92 -0.25 -2.64 -9.89
CA TYR A 92 -1.47 -2.57 -9.08
C TYR A 92 -2.03 -1.14 -8.97
N GLU A 93 -1.16 -0.12 -8.99
CA GLU A 93 -1.63 1.29 -8.98
C GLU A 93 -2.46 1.66 -10.24
N ARG A 94 -2.29 0.96 -11.36
CA ARG A 94 -3.06 1.21 -12.61
C ARG A 94 -4.42 0.52 -12.63
N GLU A 95 -4.61 -0.48 -11.80
CA GLU A 95 -5.86 -1.26 -11.71
C GLU A 95 -6.91 -0.52 -10.87
N LEU A 96 -6.47 0.44 -10.04
CA LEU A 96 -7.34 1.26 -9.21
C LEU A 96 -7.72 2.56 -9.92
N VAL A 97 -9.01 2.73 -10.17
CA VAL A 97 -9.54 3.91 -10.86
C VAL A 97 -9.97 4.98 -9.84
N VAL A 98 -9.27 6.11 -9.85
CA VAL A 98 -9.69 7.35 -9.18
C VAL A 98 -9.84 8.42 -10.25
N ASN A 99 -10.99 9.08 -10.29
CA ASN A 99 -11.27 10.12 -11.28
C ASN A 99 -10.39 11.35 -11.03
N ALA A 100 -10.29 12.22 -12.03
CA ALA A 100 -9.50 13.46 -11.95
C ALA A 100 -10.00 14.42 -10.86
N ASP A 101 -11.30 14.40 -10.56
CA ASP A 101 -11.95 15.12 -9.46
C ASP A 101 -11.75 14.44 -8.08
N GLY A 102 -10.96 13.38 -8.03
CA GLY A 102 -10.67 12.60 -6.83
C GLY A 102 -11.75 11.57 -6.50
N THR A 103 -12.92 11.61 -7.13
CA THR A 103 -14.00 10.67 -6.81
C THR A 103 -13.64 9.24 -7.20
N THR A 104 -14.24 8.29 -6.49
CA THR A 104 -14.14 6.87 -6.81
C THR A 104 -15.51 6.38 -7.27
N LYS A 105 -15.52 5.44 -8.21
CA LYS A 105 -16.76 4.85 -8.75
C LYS A 105 -16.75 3.35 -8.50
N HIS A 106 -17.93 2.76 -8.56
CA HIS A 106 -18.07 1.32 -8.56
C HIS A 106 -17.23 0.69 -9.69
N ASP A 107 -16.62 -0.45 -9.39
CA ASP A 107 -15.96 -1.31 -10.37
C ASP A 107 -16.62 -2.68 -10.28
N SER A 108 -16.94 -3.27 -11.42
CA SER A 108 -17.52 -4.61 -11.48
C SER A 108 -16.66 -5.67 -10.77
N CYS A 109 -15.34 -5.43 -10.68
CA CYS A 109 -14.37 -6.25 -10.00
C CYS A 109 -14.25 -5.83 -8.53
N ILE A 110 -14.61 -6.74 -7.63
CA ILE A 110 -14.56 -6.50 -6.18
C ILE A 110 -13.17 -6.08 -5.68
N SER A 111 -12.11 -6.62 -6.29
CA SER A 111 -10.73 -6.32 -5.91
C SER A 111 -10.29 -4.91 -6.31
N HIS A 112 -10.96 -4.29 -7.29
CA HIS A 112 -10.63 -2.96 -7.79
C HIS A 112 -11.62 -1.88 -7.31
N CYS A 113 -12.74 -2.28 -6.70
CA CYS A 113 -13.75 -1.33 -6.24
C CYS A 113 -13.33 -0.63 -4.94
N LEU A 114 -12.75 0.57 -5.07
CA LEU A 114 -12.42 1.43 -3.92
C LEU A 114 -13.64 1.78 -3.04
N PRO A 115 -14.82 2.13 -3.58
CA PRO A 115 -16.00 2.36 -2.76
C PRO A 115 -16.38 1.14 -1.91
N TYR A 116 -16.21 -0.08 -2.43
CA TYR A 116 -16.45 -1.30 -1.67
C TYR A 116 -15.44 -1.46 -0.53
N ALA A 117 -14.15 -1.22 -0.80
CA ALA A 117 -13.12 -1.22 0.24
C ALA A 117 -13.37 -0.18 1.35
N PHE A 118 -14.06 0.92 1.05
CA PHE A 118 -14.47 1.94 2.02
C PHE A 118 -15.81 1.65 2.71
N GLY A 119 -16.53 0.60 2.32
CA GLY A 119 -17.84 0.26 2.86
C GLY A 119 -19.00 1.10 2.30
N ASN A 120 -18.78 1.81 1.20
CA ASN A 120 -19.74 2.74 0.59
C ASN A 120 -20.37 2.21 -0.71
N CYS A 121 -20.00 1.00 -1.16
CA CYS A 121 -20.59 0.38 -2.35
C CYS A 121 -21.69 -0.62 -1.97
N LEU A 122 -22.89 -0.42 -2.51
CA LEU A 122 -24.01 -1.36 -2.40
C LEU A 122 -24.29 -2.11 -3.70
N GLU A 123 -23.49 -1.88 -4.74
CA GLU A 123 -23.63 -2.50 -6.05
C GLU A 123 -23.05 -3.92 -6.09
N ASN A 124 -23.55 -4.74 -7.01
CA ASN A 124 -23.09 -6.12 -7.18
C ASN A 124 -21.76 -6.16 -7.93
N HIS A 125 -20.83 -6.99 -7.46
CA HIS A 125 -19.52 -7.18 -8.09
C HIS A 125 -19.50 -8.54 -8.81
N ASN A 126 -19.69 -8.51 -10.12
CA ASN A 126 -19.89 -9.72 -10.94
C ASN A 126 -18.60 -10.21 -11.62
N SER A 127 -17.48 -9.50 -11.47
CA SER A 127 -16.21 -9.89 -12.07
C SER A 127 -15.13 -10.11 -11.00
N ARG A 128 -14.12 -10.89 -11.39
CA ARG A 128 -12.92 -11.15 -10.60
C ARG A 128 -11.70 -10.87 -11.47
N CYS A 129 -10.67 -10.31 -10.87
CA CYS A 129 -9.39 -10.09 -11.53
C CYS A 129 -8.51 -11.31 -11.34
N SER A 130 -8.11 -11.95 -12.44
CA SER A 130 -7.22 -13.12 -12.40
C SER A 130 -5.87 -12.79 -11.77
N GLU A 131 -5.33 -11.59 -12.00
CA GLU A 131 -4.06 -11.17 -11.41
C GLU A 131 -4.18 -10.97 -9.89
N CYS A 132 -5.30 -10.41 -9.40
CA CYS A 132 -5.55 -10.31 -7.97
C CYS A 132 -5.80 -11.69 -7.33
N ASP A 133 -6.47 -12.59 -8.05
CA ASP A 133 -6.77 -13.95 -7.57
C ASP A 133 -5.48 -14.79 -7.43
N GLN A 134 -4.48 -14.58 -8.30
CA GLN A 134 -3.17 -15.25 -8.19
C GLN A 134 -2.52 -15.08 -6.81
N PHE A 135 -2.76 -13.96 -6.12
CA PHE A 135 -2.28 -13.77 -4.75
C PHE A 135 -2.85 -14.84 -3.81
N PHE A 136 -4.17 -15.02 -3.82
CA PHE A 136 -4.83 -15.99 -2.94
C PHE A 136 -4.49 -17.42 -3.34
N GLU A 137 -4.53 -17.72 -4.64
CA GLU A 137 -4.18 -19.03 -5.19
C GLU A 137 -2.76 -19.44 -4.82
N PHE A 138 -1.81 -18.50 -4.85
CA PHE A 138 -0.43 -18.78 -4.44
C PHE A 138 -0.34 -19.17 -2.95
N PHE A 139 -1.02 -18.44 -2.07
CA PHE A 139 -0.97 -18.75 -0.64
C PHE A 139 -1.68 -20.07 -0.33
N GLU A 140 -2.79 -20.37 -0.98
CA GLU A 140 -3.46 -21.67 -0.88
C GLU A 140 -2.57 -22.81 -1.39
N PHE A 141 -1.93 -22.62 -2.55
CA PHE A 141 -0.96 -23.55 -3.08
C PHE A 141 0.19 -23.80 -2.10
N MET A 142 0.77 -22.73 -1.54
CA MET A 142 1.86 -22.86 -0.57
C MET A 142 1.42 -23.61 0.68
N HIS A 143 0.24 -23.33 1.23
CA HIS A 143 -0.32 -24.03 2.39
C HIS A 143 -0.39 -25.55 2.22
N LEU A 144 -0.69 -26.03 1.01
CA LEU A 144 -0.77 -27.46 0.72
C LEU A 144 0.60 -28.15 0.68
N HIS A 145 1.69 -27.39 0.47
CA HIS A 145 3.02 -27.96 0.22
C HIS A 145 4.03 -27.70 1.35
N ILE A 146 3.83 -26.67 2.16
CA ILE A 146 4.75 -26.34 3.24
C ILE A 146 4.53 -27.22 4.48
N LYS A 147 5.59 -27.37 5.28
CA LYS A 147 5.54 -28.08 6.56
C LYS A 147 4.78 -27.27 7.61
N LYS A 148 4.18 -27.96 8.59
CA LYS A 148 3.36 -27.35 9.66
C LYS A 148 4.07 -26.26 10.45
N ASP A 149 5.37 -26.40 10.68
CA ASP A 149 6.22 -25.44 11.39
C ASP A 149 6.41 -24.12 10.62
N GLN A 150 6.21 -24.11 9.31
CA GLN A 150 6.34 -22.91 8.46
C GLN A 150 5.02 -22.19 8.22
N ILE A 151 3.88 -22.80 8.56
CA ILE A 151 2.53 -22.24 8.32
C ILE A 151 2.36 -20.87 8.98
N ALA A 152 2.82 -20.71 10.23
CA ALA A 152 2.73 -19.44 10.95
C ALA A 152 3.52 -18.31 10.26
N ILE A 153 4.67 -18.65 9.66
CA ILE A 153 5.51 -17.70 8.92
C ILE A 153 4.83 -17.34 7.60
N LEU A 154 4.27 -18.32 6.89
CA LEU A 154 3.51 -18.09 5.65
C LEU A 154 2.33 -17.14 5.89
N GLU A 155 1.54 -17.39 6.93
CA GLU A 155 0.40 -16.53 7.31
C GLU A 155 0.84 -15.12 7.72
N LYS A 156 1.96 -14.98 8.42
CA LYS A 156 2.54 -13.67 8.73
C LYS A 156 2.92 -12.92 7.45
N ASN A 157 3.59 -13.59 6.52
CA ASN A 157 3.97 -13.00 5.24
C ASN A 157 2.75 -12.59 4.42
N LYS A 158 1.70 -13.42 4.40
CA LYS A 158 0.41 -13.10 3.76
C LYS A 158 -0.17 -11.80 4.30
N LYS A 159 -0.29 -11.69 5.63
CA LYS A 159 -0.81 -10.48 6.30
C LYS A 159 0.05 -9.25 6.01
N HIS A 160 1.37 -9.41 6.00
CA HIS A 160 2.27 -8.32 5.68
C HIS A 160 2.06 -7.81 4.24
N LEU A 161 1.99 -8.72 3.26
CA LEU A 161 1.73 -8.33 1.88
C LEU A 161 0.34 -7.71 1.67
N GLN A 162 -0.68 -8.21 2.40
CA GLN A 162 -2.01 -7.58 2.41
C GLN A 162 -1.98 -6.16 3.00
N TYR A 163 -1.21 -5.95 4.06
CA TYR A 163 -1.01 -4.60 4.61
C TYR A 163 -0.28 -3.70 3.61
N TYR A 164 0.73 -4.21 2.92
CA TYR A 164 1.45 -3.49 1.88
C TYR A 164 0.54 -3.09 0.70
N LEU A 165 -0.38 -3.97 0.29
CA LEU A 165 -1.44 -3.68 -0.67
C LEU A 165 -2.32 -2.54 -0.18
N ALA A 166 -2.90 -2.67 1.02
CA ALA A 166 -3.80 -1.66 1.58
C ALA A 166 -3.12 -0.28 1.69
N HIS A 167 -1.88 -0.25 2.16
CA HIS A 167 -1.08 0.96 2.23
C HIS A 167 -0.84 1.58 0.84
N SER A 168 -0.55 0.76 -0.17
CA SER A 168 -0.36 1.22 -1.55
C SER A 168 -1.66 1.80 -2.13
N THR A 169 -2.78 1.09 -1.96
CA THR A 169 -4.14 1.56 -2.31
C THR A 169 -4.45 2.92 -1.70
N GLN A 170 -4.26 3.04 -0.38
CA GLN A 170 -4.51 4.28 0.35
C GLN A 170 -3.65 5.43 -0.18
N LYS A 171 -2.38 5.15 -0.46
CA LYS A 171 -1.45 6.14 -1.00
C LYS A 171 -1.89 6.65 -2.37
N ILE A 172 -2.36 5.79 -3.28
CA ILE A 172 -2.90 6.21 -4.59
C ILE A 172 -4.09 7.12 -4.37
N TYR A 173 -5.07 6.67 -3.59
CA TYR A 173 -6.30 7.39 -3.34
C TYR A 173 -6.02 8.79 -2.78
N LEU A 174 -5.18 8.89 -1.74
CA LEU A 174 -4.81 10.18 -1.14
C LEU A 174 -4.02 11.07 -2.11
N ASN A 175 -3.15 10.51 -2.95
CA ASN A 175 -2.42 11.30 -3.95
C ASN A 175 -3.36 11.84 -5.04
N SER A 176 -4.36 11.05 -5.46
CA SER A 176 -5.35 11.50 -6.44
C SER A 176 -6.27 12.55 -5.85
N GLN A 177 -6.73 12.37 -4.60
CA GLN A 177 -7.47 13.38 -3.84
C GLN A 177 -6.69 14.69 -3.72
N PHE A 178 -5.41 14.62 -3.36
CA PHE A 178 -4.54 15.80 -3.28
C PHE A 178 -4.41 16.53 -4.62
N LYS A 179 -4.22 15.79 -5.73
CA LYS A 179 -4.16 16.38 -7.07
C LYS A 179 -5.48 17.06 -7.47
N ALA A 180 -6.62 16.44 -7.16
CA ALA A 180 -7.93 17.01 -7.42
C ALA A 180 -8.15 18.31 -6.66
N THR A 181 -7.83 18.34 -5.36
CA THR A 181 -7.90 19.57 -4.55
C THR A 181 -7.00 20.67 -5.11
N LEU A 182 -5.78 20.34 -5.56
CA LEU A 182 -4.90 21.33 -6.20
C LEU A 182 -5.50 21.89 -7.49
N ALA A 183 -6.03 21.03 -8.36
CA ALA A 183 -6.64 21.46 -9.62
C ALA A 183 -7.82 22.41 -9.41
N SER A 184 -8.64 22.17 -8.37
CA SER A 184 -9.76 23.06 -8.04
C SER A 184 -9.34 24.43 -7.48
N LEU A 185 -8.09 24.59 -7.03
CA LEU A 185 -7.56 25.87 -6.53
C LEU A 185 -6.95 26.74 -7.63
N ASP A 186 -6.61 26.16 -8.79
CA ASP A 186 -6.08 26.89 -9.96
C ASP A 186 -7.20 27.45 -10.86
N GLU A 187 -8.47 27.13 -10.58
CA GLU A 187 -9.66 27.61 -11.30
C GLU A 187 -10.28 28.90 -10.72
N ASP A 188 -9.70 29.46 -9.64
CA ASP A 188 -10.04 30.76 -9.01
C ASP A 188 -9.05 31.88 -9.40
#